data_AF-E5AW26-F1
#
_entry.id   AF-E5AW26-F1
#
_cell.length_a   1.000
_cell.length_b   1.000
_cell.length_c   1.000
_cell.angle_alpha   90.00
_cell.angle_beta   90.00
_cell.angle_gamma   90.00
#
_symmetry.space_group_name_H-M   'P 1'
#
loop_
_entity.id
_entity.type
_entity.pdbx_description
1 polymer ?
#
loop_
_entity_poly.entity_id
_entity_poly.type
_entity_poly.pdbx_seq_one_letter_code
_entity_poly.pdbx_strand_id
1 'polypeptide(L)' 'MGYRACLGLLSLSRKYGKDRLEAACQRALVIGSPTRRSVLSILESGLDRQPMLPIPLTEWHSPDHENVRGPDYYH' A
#
# COMPACT_ATOMS: atom_id res chain seq x y z
N MET A 1 0.49 22.64 0.87
CA MET A 1 0.53 21.97 2.20
C MET A 1 1.34 20.66 2.16
N GLY A 2 2.48 20.60 1.45
CA GLY A 2 3.30 19.37 1.34
C GLY A 2 4.54 19.34 2.24
N TYR A 3 5.02 20.50 2.69
CA TYR A 3 6.29 20.64 3.41
C TYR A 3 6.32 19.89 4.76
N ARG A 4 5.23 19.95 5.53
CA ARG A 4 5.12 19.23 6.82
C ARG A 4 5.06 17.72 6.65
N ALA A 5 4.50 17.23 5.55
CA ALA A 5 4.44 15.80 5.26
C ALA A 5 5.84 15.26 4.95
N CYS A 6 6.63 15.97 4.13
CA CYS A 6 8.01 15.60 3.83
C CYS A 6 8.90 15.62 5.08
N LEU A 7 8.80 16.67 5.91
CA LEU A 7 9.53 16.72 7.18
C LEU A 7 9.12 15.60 8.14
N GLY A 8 7.83 15.26 8.15
CA GLY A 8 7.27 14.18 8.94
C GLY A 8 7.68 12.78 8.49
N LEU A 9 8.10 12.61 7.22
CA LEU A 9 8.70 11.37 6.70
C LEU A 9 10.20 11.30 7.01
N LEU A 10 10.91 12.42 6.83
CA LEU A 10 12.34 12.53 7.13
C LEU A 10 12.64 12.30 8.61
N SER A 11 11.74 12.69 9.52
CA SER A 11 11.87 12.38 10.94
C SER A 11 11.70 10.88 11.23
N LEU A 12 10.81 10.19 10.52
CA LEU A 12 10.63 8.75 10.65
C LEU A 12 11.84 7.97 10.13
N SER A 13 12.42 8.42 9.00
CA SER A 13 13.67 7.85 8.47
C SER A 13 14.81 7.96 9.49
N ARG A 14 14.92 9.10 10.19
CA ARG A 14 15.92 9.28 11.26
C ARG A 14 15.65 8.42 12.49
N LYS A 15 14.39 8.20 12.87
CA LYS A 15 14.02 7.43 14.06
C LYS A 15 14.12 5.92 13.87
N TYR A 16 13.68 5.41 12.71
CA TYR A 16 13.54 3.98 12.46
C TYR A 16 14.56 3.42 11.46
N GLY A 17 15.28 4.28 10.74
CA GLY A 17 16.18 3.88 9.66
C GLY A 17 15.49 3.88 8.30
N LYS A 18 16.29 3.90 7.23
CA LYS A 18 15.81 3.93 5.85
C LYS A 18 15.13 2.61 5.46
N ASP A 19 15.76 1.48 5.77
CA ASP A 19 15.27 0.15 5.39
C ASP A 19 13.88 -0.14 5.99
N ARG A 20 13.71 0.19 7.27
CA ARG A 20 12.42 0.01 7.98
C ARG A 20 11.33 0.92 7.41
N LEU A 21 11.68 2.16 7.08
CA LEU A 21 10.72 3.10 6.49
C LEU A 21 10.27 2.62 5.11
N GLU A 22 11.19 2.13 4.29
CA GLU A 22 10.89 1.60 2.96
C GLU A 22 9.99 0.36 3.03
N ALA A 23 10.31 -0.61 3.90
CA ALA A 23 9.47 -1.77 4.14
C ALA A 23 8.07 -1.39 4.64
N ALA A 24 7.97 -0.38 5.52
CA ALA A 24 6.68 0.12 5.99
C ALA A 24 5.88 0.82 4.88
N CYS A 25 6.52 1.61 4.03
CA CYS A 25 5.89 2.23 2.86
C CYS A 25 5.38 1.19 1.86
N GLN A 26 6.18 0.17 1.57
CA GLN A 26 5.76 -0.94 0.70
C GLN A 26 4.54 -1.65 1.27
N ARG A 27 4.55 -1.96 2.57
CA ARG A 27 3.40 -2.58 3.24
C ARG A 27 2.16 -1.68 3.21
N ALA A 28 2.33 -0.37 3.40
CA ALA A 28 1.26 0.61 3.32
C ALA A 28 0.62 0.70 1.91
N LEU A 29 1.44 0.56 0.86
CA LEU A 29 0.96 0.49 -0.53
C LEU A 29 0.16 -0.79 -0.79
N VAL A 30 0.67 -1.92 -0.32
CA VAL A 30 0.06 -3.23 -0.51
C VAL A 30 -1.33 -3.31 0.16
N ILE A 31 -1.52 -2.69 1.33
CA ILE A 31 -2.84 -2.58 1.98
C ILE A 31 -3.74 -1.46 1.39
N GLY A 32 -3.28 -0.73 0.38
CA GLY A 32 -4.03 0.39 -0.23
C GLY A 32 -4.14 1.65 0.65
N SER A 33 -3.25 1.82 1.64
CA SER A 33 -3.29 2.95 2.58
C SER A 33 -1.95 3.70 2.65
N PRO A 34 -1.54 4.42 1.58
CA PRO A 34 -0.25 5.12 1.50
C PRO A 34 -0.25 6.47 2.27
N THR A 35 -0.74 6.48 3.50
CA THR A 35 -0.76 7.67 4.35
C THR A 35 0.35 7.62 5.38
N ARG A 36 0.86 8.79 5.79
CA ARG A 36 1.85 8.87 6.89
C ARG A 36 1.37 8.17 8.16
N ARG A 37 0.07 8.27 8.50
CA ARG A 37 -0.49 7.60 9.70
C ARG A 37 -0.38 6.08 9.58
N SER A 38 -0.67 5.52 8.41
CA SER A 38 -0.55 4.09 8.15
C SER A 38 0.90 3.63 8.26
N VAL A 39 1.83 4.36 7.63
CA VAL A 39 3.29 4.07 7.71
C VAL A 39 3.78 4.14 9.16
N LEU A 40 3.37 5.17 9.92
CA LEU A 40 3.72 5.30 11.33
C LEU A 40 3.20 4.11 12.15
N SER A 41 1.94 3.74 11.97
CA SER A 41 1.34 2.61 12.69
C SER A 41 2.04 1.28 12.38
N ILE A 42 2.44 1.05 11.12
CA ILE A 42 3.23 -0.12 10.70
C ILE A 42 4.60 -0.14 11.40
N LEU A 43 5.27 1.02 11.49
CA LEU A 43 6.58 1.14 12.16
C LEU A 43 6.49 0.96 13.68
N GLU A 44 5.44 1.49 14.30
CA GLU A 44 5.18 1.39 15.75
C GLU A 44 4.82 -0.03 16.16
N SER A 45 4.06 -0.74 15.33
CA SER A 45 3.70 -2.16 15.54
C SER A 45 4.80 -3.15 15.14
N GLY A 46 5.89 -2.67 14.50
CA GLY A 46 6.99 -3.52 14.04
C GLY A 46 6.60 -4.45 12.88
N LEU A 47 5.48 -4.17 12.21
CA LEU A 47 4.98 -4.94 11.08
C LEU A 47 5.90 -4.86 9.85
N ASP A 48 6.76 -3.85 9.78
CA ASP A 48 7.81 -3.71 8.76
C ASP A 48 8.87 -4.82 8.82
N ARG A 49 9.01 -5.50 9.97
CA ARG A 49 9.97 -6.60 10.17
C ARG A 49 9.35 -7.98 9.98
N GLN A 50 8.02 -8.03 9.85
CA GLN A 50 7.32 -9.30 9.68
C GLN A 50 7.27 -9.69 8.21
N PRO A 51 7.31 -11.00 7.90
CA PRO A 51 7.08 -11.47 6.55
C PRO A 51 5.77 -10.87 6.03
N MET A 52 5.84 -10.31 4.83
CA MET A 52 4.67 -9.71 4.19
C MET A 52 3.74 -10.86 3.83
N LEU A 53 2.55 -10.89 4.46
CA LEU A 53 1.53 -11.84 4.05
C LEU A 53 1.15 -11.50 2.60
N PRO A 54 1.14 -12.46 1.68
CA PRO A 54 0.62 -12.22 0.34
C PRO A 54 -0.84 -11.83 0.50
N ILE A 55 -1.13 -10.53 0.33
CA ILE A 55 -2.51 -10.10 0.14
C ILE A 55 -2.87 -10.64 -1.23
N PRO A 56 -3.85 -11.55 -1.36
CA PRO A 56 -4.33 -11.91 -2.67
C PRO A 56 -4.76 -10.59 -3.33
N LEU A 57 -4.14 -10.27 -4.46
CA LEU A 57 -4.77 -9.41 -5.44
C LEU A 57 -6.05 -10.17 -5.77
N THR A 58 -7.14 -9.86 -5.07
CA THR A 58 -8.44 -10.37 -5.45
C THR A 58 -8.66 -9.80 -6.83
N GLU A 59 -8.38 -10.59 -7.87
CA GLU A 59 -8.83 -10.32 -9.21
C GLU A 59 -10.33 -10.09 -9.05
N TRP A 60 -10.72 -8.82 -9.15
CA TRP A 60 -12.11 -8.45 -9.07
C TRP A 60 -12.73 -8.99 -10.35
N HIS A 61 -13.38 -10.14 -10.25
CA HIS A 61 -14.20 -10.66 -11.30
C HIS A 61 -15.51 -9.87 -11.28
N SER A 62 -15.81 -9.18 -12.38
CA SER A 62 -17.15 -8.64 -12.58
C SER A 62 -18.15 -9.81 -12.50
N PRO A 63 -19.30 -9.62 -11.84
CA PRO A 63 -20.36 -10.61 -11.91
C PRO A 63 -20.71 -10.89 -13.38
N ASP A 64 -21.11 -12.13 -13.67
CA ASP A 64 -21.62 -12.46 -15.00
C ASP A 64 -22.87 -11.60 -15.26
N HIS A 65 -22.80 -10.81 -16.32
CA HIS A 65 -23.85 -9.86 -16.69
C HIS A 65 -24.16 -10.05 -18.17
N GLU A 66 -25.44 -10.28 -18.46
CA GLU A 66 -25.98 -10.53 -19.81
C GLU A 66 -25.64 -9.41 -20.83
N ASN A 67 -25.25 -8.24 -20.34
CA ASN A 67 -24.92 -7.06 -21.15
C ASN A 67 -23.41 -6.92 -21.47
N VAL A 68 -22.53 -7.72 -20.87
CA VAL A 68 -21.09 -7.66 -21.16
C VAL A 68 -20.81 -8.55 -22.36
N ARG A 69 -20.72 -7.94 -23.54
CA ARG A 69 -20.40 -8.66 -24.79
C ARG A 69 -18.88 -8.87 -24.88
N GLY A 70 -18.48 -10.09 -25.18
CA GLY A 70 -17.08 -10.47 -25.30
C GLY A 70 -16.34 -9.74 -26.44
N PRO A 71 -15.00 -9.85 -26.48
CA PRO A 71 -14.17 -9.18 -27.48
C PRO A 71 -14.51 -9.54 -28.94
N ASP A 72 -15.19 -10.66 -29.16
CA ASP A 72 -15.71 -11.11 -30.46
C ASP A 72 -16.81 -10.19 -31.06
N TYR A 73 -17.42 -9.32 -30.24
CA TYR A 73 -18.50 -8.43 -30.67
C TYR A 73 -18.03 -7.18 -31.43
N TYR A 74 -16.75 -6.83 -31.35
CA TYR A 74 -16.18 -5.68 -32.05
C TYR A 74 -15.41 -6.15 -33.29
N HIS A 75 -16.03 -6.01 -34.47
CA HIS A 75 -15.39 -6.15 -35.79
C HIS A 75 -15.26 -4.80 -36.48
#